data_AF-A0A354IA56-F1
#
_entry.id   AF-A0A354IA56-F1
#
_cell.length_a   1.000
_cell.length_b   1.000
_cell.length_c   1.000
_cell.angle_alpha   90.00
_cell.angle_beta   90.00
_cell.angle_gamma   90.00
#
_symmetry.space_group_name_H-M   'P 1'
#
loop_
_entity.id
_entity.type
_entity.pdbx_description
1 polymer ?
#
loop_
_entity_poly.entity_id
_entity_poly.type
_entity_poly.pdbx_seq_one_letter_code
_entity_poly.pdbx_strand_id
1 'polypeptide(L)' 'MDESCYRYIIRQYLNHWKQKLLSERISFGSIHGLVASCFSLFSCQFMQIKRMPNILFLNTT' A
#
# COMPACT_ATOMS: atom_id res chain seq x y z
N MET A 1 -10.96 -18.52 -0.35
CA MET A 1 -9.71 -17.77 -0.62
C MET A 1 -8.61 -18.79 -0.73
N ASP A 2 -7.85 -18.75 -1.82
CA ASP A 2 -6.86 -19.78 -2.15
C ASP A 2 -5.46 -19.39 -1.64
N GLU A 3 -4.61 -20.36 -1.32
CA GLU A 3 -3.23 -20.13 -0.85
C GLU A 3 -2.41 -19.27 -1.83
N SER A 4 -2.71 -19.39 -3.12
CA SER A 4 -2.15 -18.56 -4.18
C SER A 4 -2.47 -17.06 -4.00
N CYS A 5 -3.68 -16.73 -3.53
CA CYS A 5 -4.10 -15.35 -3.26
C CYS A 5 -3.34 -14.74 -2.08
N TYR A 6 -3.11 -15.51 -1.01
CA TYR A 6 -2.36 -15.04 0.16
C TYR A 6 -0.92 -14.71 -0.22
N ARG A 7 -0.23 -15.64 -0.90
CA ARG A 7 1.14 -15.43 -1.38
C ARG A 7 1.24 -14.23 -2.31
N TYR A 8 0.25 -14.04 -3.19
CA TYR A 8 0.17 -12.87 -4.04
C TYR A 8 0.05 -11.57 -3.22
N ILE A 9 -0.87 -11.50 -2.27
CA ILE A 9 -1.11 -10.31 -1.43
C ILE A 9 0.16 -9.96 -0.63
N ILE A 10 0.80 -10.96 0.00
CA ILE A 10 2.04 -10.76 0.75
C ILE A 10 3.13 -10.18 -0.16
N ARG A 11 3.30 -10.73 -1.37
CA ARG A 11 4.30 -10.25 -2.32
C ARG A 11 4.03 -8.80 -2.77
N GLN A 12 2.77 -8.47 -3.06
CA GLN A 12 2.40 -7.10 -3.43
C GLN A 12 2.58 -6.12 -2.26
N TYR A 13 2.28 -6.56 -1.04
CA TYR A 13 2.49 -5.78 0.16
C TYR A 13 3.96 -5.43 0.35
N LEU A 14 4.85 -6.43 0.31
CA LEU A 14 6.28 -6.22 0.50
C LEU A 14 6.89 -5.34 -0.59
N ASN A 15 6.50 -5.54 -1.85
CA ASN A 15 7.12 -4.86 -2.99
C ASN A 15 6.60 -3.44 -3.24
N HIS A 16 5.32 -3.17 -2.92
CA HIS A 16 4.67 -1.92 -3.38
C HIS A 16 3.95 -1.15 -2.28
N TRP A 17 3.32 -1.82 -1.33
CA TRP A 17 2.48 -1.13 -0.34
C TRP A 17 3.23 -0.74 0.93
N LYS A 18 4.12 -1.59 1.44
CA LYS A 18 4.84 -1.37 2.70
C LYS A 18 5.55 -0.01 2.72
N GLN A 19 6.33 0.30 1.69
CA GLN A 19 7.09 1.55 1.64
C GLN A 19 6.21 2.80 1.60
N LYS A 20 5.02 2.71 0.97
CA LYS A 20 4.09 3.84 0.87
C LYS A 20 3.31 4.09 2.15
N LEU A 21 2.92 3.02 2.84
CA LEU A 21 2.34 3.16 4.17
C LEU A 21 3.35 3.80 5.13
N LEU A 22 4.62 3.42 5.02
CA LEU A 22 5.69 3.99 5.83
C LEU A 22 5.97 5.46 5.49
N SER A 23 5.96 5.87 4.21
CA SER A 23 6.18 7.27 3.82
C SER A 23 5.12 8.20 4.42
N GLU A 24 3.86 7.75 4.41
CA GLU A 24 2.72 8.52 4.91
C GLU A 24 2.38 8.23 6.39
N ARG A 25 3.20 7.42 7.07
CA ARG A 25 2.99 7.01 8.48
C ARG A 25 1.61 6.40 8.75
N ILE A 26 1.05 5.69 7.77
CA ILE A 26 -0.25 5.02 7.89
C ILE A 26 -0.07 3.71 8.65
N SER A 27 -0.85 3.51 9.72
CA SER A 27 -0.82 2.28 10.52
C SER A 27 -2.00 1.35 10.20
N PHE A 28 -1.83 0.07 10.55
CA PHE A 28 -2.90 -0.95 10.47
C PHE A 28 -3.79 -1.00 11.73
N GLY A 29 -3.75 0.02 12.59
CA GLY A 29 -4.44 0.00 13.89
C GLY A 29 -5.96 -0.18 13.80
N SER A 30 -6.59 0.27 12.71
CA SER A 30 -7.97 -0.09 12.37
C SER A 30 -8.17 -0.09 10.86
N ILE A 31 -9.06 -0.96 10.37
CA ILE A 31 -9.40 -1.01 8.93
C ILE A 31 -10.03 0.30 8.48
N HIS A 32 -10.91 0.90 9.28
CA HIS A 32 -11.51 2.19 8.97
C HIS A 32 -10.47 3.32 8.88
N GLY A 33 -9.52 3.36 9.82
CA GLY A 33 -8.41 4.33 9.79
C GLY A 33 -7.55 4.14 8.55
N LEU A 34 -7.17 2.90 8.24
CA LEU A 34 -6.40 2.58 7.03
C LEU A 34 -7.11 3.06 5.76
N VAL A 35 -8.40 2.73 5.61
CA VAL A 35 -9.19 3.10 4.42
C VAL A 35 -9.32 4.61 4.32
N ALA A 36 -9.65 5.29 5.42
CA ALA A 36 -9.77 6.75 5.45
C ALA A 36 -8.45 7.43 5.07
N SER A 37 -7.32 7.00 5.65
CA SER A 37 -6.00 7.51 5.29
C SER A 37 -5.66 7.26 3.83
N CYS A 38 -5.96 6.06 3.30
CA CYS A 38 -5.70 5.74 1.90
C CYS A 38 -6.47 6.66 0.93
N PHE A 39 -7.76 6.87 1.18
CA PHE A 39 -8.55 7.80 0.36
C PHE A 39 -8.10 9.26 0.53
N SER A 40 -7.75 9.68 1.74
CA SER A 40 -7.30 11.05 1.99
C SER A 40 -5.97 11.37 1.30
N LEU A 41 -5.04 10.41 1.25
CA LEU A 41 -3.67 10.65 0.77
C LEU A 41 -3.45 10.25 -0.69
N PHE A 42 -4.15 9.20 -1.14
CA PHE A 42 -3.97 8.62 -2.49
C PHE A 42 -5.24 8.67 -3.34
N SER A 43 -6.36 9.16 -2.79
CA SER A 43 -7.67 9.20 -3.47
C SER A 43 -8.13 7.85 -4.03
N CYS A 44 -7.60 6.75 -3.50
CA CYS A 44 -7.91 5.39 -3.94
C CYS A 44 -7.84 4.38 -2.80
N GLN A 45 -8.37 3.18 -3.04
CA GLN A 45 -8.36 2.10 -2.06
C GLN A 45 -6.94 1.52 -1.89
N PHE A 46 -6.67 0.96 -0.71
CA PHE A 46 -5.36 0.39 -0.34
C PHE A 46 -4.70 -0.45 -1.43
N MET A 47 -5.41 -1.43 -2.00
CA MET A 47 -4.85 -2.33 -3.00
C MET A 47 -4.53 -1.63 -4.34
N GLN A 48 -5.16 -0.49 -4.63
CA GLN A 48 -4.97 0.28 -5.86
C GLN A 48 -3.71 1.16 -5.81
N ILE A 49 -3.23 1.48 -4.61
CA ILE A 49 -2.05 2.34 -4.37
C ILE A 49 -0.79 1.84 -5.10
N LYS A 50 -0.68 0.54 -5.41
CA LYS A 50 0.47 -0.03 -6.14
C LYS A 50 0.72 0.60 -7.51
N ARG A 51 -0.29 1.24 -8.11
CA ARG A 51 -0.18 1.87 -9.44
C ARG A 51 0.43 3.28 -9.40
N MET A 52 0.50 3.91 -8.24
CA MET A 52 1.11 5.24 -8.14
C MET A 52 2.64 5.09 -8.08
N PRO A 53 3.43 5.92 -8.79
CA PRO A 53 4.87 5.95 -8.60
C PRO A 53 5.21 6.40 -7.17
N ASN A 54 6.24 5.81 -6.57
CA ASN A 54 6.76 6.29 -5.29
C ASN A 54 7.69 7.47 -5.60
N ILE A 55 7.16 8.70 -5.54
CA ILE A 55 7.90 9.91 -5.97
C ILE A 55 9.20 10.09 -5.16
N LEU A 56 9.22 9.60 -3.91
CA LEU A 56 10.39 9.61 -3.02
C LEU A 56 11.51 8.63 -3.45
N PHE A 57 11.22 7.65 -4.31
CA PHE A 57 12.16 6.63 -4.75
C PHE A 57 12.18 6.51 -6.29
N LEU A 58 11.97 7.62 -7.00
CA LEU A 58 11.93 7.61 -8.47
C LEU A 58 13.28 7.22 -9.11
N ASN A 59 14.38 7.16 -8.34
CA ASN A 59 15.71 6.82 -8.83
C ASN A 59 16.40 5.79 -7.92
N THR A 60 16.35 4.52 -8.30
CA THR A 60 17.49 3.61 -8.10
C THR A 60 17.70 2.89 -9.42
N THR A 61 18.70 3.37 -10.16
CA THR A 61 19.25 2.80 -11.39
C THR A 61 19.78 1.38 -11.15
#